data_AF-A0AAD6QNV6-F1
#
_entry.id   AF-A0AAD6QNV6-F1
#
_cell.length_a   1.000
_cell.length_b   1.000
_cell.length_c   1.000
_cell.angle_alpha   90.00
_cell.angle_beta   90.00
_cell.angle_gamma   90.00
#
_symmetry.space_group_name_H-M   'P 1'
#
loop_
_entity.id
_entity.type
_entity.pdbx_description
1 polymer ?
#
loop_
_entity_poly.entity_id
_entity_poly.type
_entity_poly.pdbx_seq_one_letter_code
_entity_poly.pdbx_strand_id
1 'polypeptide(L)'
;MLFSCIVWLKLVSYAHTNSDLRAIAKSIDREDVPSISPYVGNPYDTYFKSLVYFMVAPTLCYQSSYPRTESVRKGWVVQQFVKLIIFTGFMGFIIEQYINPIVKNSQHPFKGNLLYAIERVLKLSVPNLYVWLCMFYCFFHLWLNILAELLCFGDREFYKDWWNARTVEEPVHKWMVRHIYFPCLRNKIPKVTSLSLRGL
;
A
#
# COMPACT_ATOMS: atom_id res chain seq x y z
N MET A 1 -6.04 -12.15 8.49
CA MET A 1 -6.51 -10.76 8.73
C MET A 1 -5.97 -9.77 7.69
N LEU A 2 -4.65 -9.62 7.50
CA LEU A 2 -4.09 -8.64 6.54
C LEU A 2 -4.62 -8.79 5.11
N PHE A 3 -4.64 -10.01 4.57
CA PHE A 3 -5.20 -10.28 3.24
C PHE A 3 -6.66 -9.83 3.12
N SER A 4 -7.48 -10.16 4.13
CA SER A 4 -8.89 -9.77 4.20
C SER A 4 -9.05 -8.24 4.22
N CYS A 5 -8.19 -7.52 4.96
CA CYS A 5 -8.19 -6.06 4.96
C CYS A 5 -7.84 -5.49 3.57
N ILE A 6 -6.81 -6.02 2.91
CA ILE A 6 -6.40 -5.57 1.56
C ILE A 6 -7.54 -5.78 0.56
N VAL A 7 -8.14 -6.97 0.56
CA VAL A 7 -9.27 -7.30 -0.31
C VAL A 7 -10.44 -6.36 -0.05
N TRP A 8 -10.77 -6.11 1.21
CA TRP A 8 -11.85 -5.19 1.58
C TRP A 8 -11.58 -3.76 1.08
N LEU A 9 -10.38 -3.22 1.31
CA LEU A 9 -9.99 -1.89 0.82
C LEU A 9 -10.10 -1.77 -0.70
N LYS A 10 -9.69 -2.81 -1.42
CA LYS A 10 -9.81 -2.89 -2.89
C LYS A 10 -11.27 -2.91 -3.33
N LEU A 11 -12.10 -3.75 -2.72
CA LEU A 11 -13.52 -3.86 -3.07
C LEU A 11 -14.27 -2.55 -2.81
N VAL A 12 -13.99 -1.86 -1.69
CA VAL A 12 -14.54 -0.52 -1.42
C VAL A 12 -14.12 0.47 -2.51
N SER A 13 -12.84 0.46 -2.89
CA SER A 13 -12.36 1.36 -3.96
C SER A 13 -13.03 1.10 -5.31
N TYR A 14 -13.20 -0.18 -5.66
CA TYR A 14 -13.89 -0.60 -6.87
C TYR A 14 -15.35 -0.15 -6.86
N ALA A 15 -16.07 -0.38 -5.76
CA ALA A 15 -17.48 -0.01 -5.62
C ALA A 15 -17.71 1.49 -5.72
N HIS A 16 -16.90 2.30 -5.02
CA HIS A 16 -17.01 3.76 -5.07
C HIS A 16 -16.68 4.31 -6.46
N THR A 17 -15.57 3.88 -7.07
CA THR A 17 -15.16 4.38 -8.39
C THR A 17 -16.16 4.02 -9.48
N ASN A 18 -16.71 2.80 -9.48
CA ASN A 18 -17.74 2.43 -10.44
C ASN A 18 -19.07 3.15 -10.22
N SER A 19 -19.37 3.53 -8.97
CA SER A 19 -20.57 4.34 -8.67
C SER A 19 -20.42 5.77 -9.19
N ASP A 20 -19.24 6.37 -9.00
CA ASP A 20 -18.90 7.68 -9.57
C ASP A 20 -18.93 7.65 -11.12
N LEU A 21 -18.34 6.63 -11.75
CA LEU A 21 -18.37 6.47 -13.22
C LEU A 21 -19.80 6.34 -13.77
N ARG A 22 -20.67 5.59 -13.09
CA ARG A 22 -22.09 5.47 -13.48
C ARG A 22 -22.84 6.80 -13.30
N ALA A 23 -22.52 7.57 -12.27
CA ALA A 23 -23.12 8.89 -12.07
C ALA A 23 -22.72 9.86 -13.18
N ILE A 24 -21.45 9.86 -13.59
CA ILE A 24 -20.94 10.67 -14.71
C ILE A 24 -21.55 10.22 -16.04
N ALA A 25 -21.65 8.91 -16.30
CA ALA A 25 -22.29 8.43 -17.53
C ALA A 25 -23.74 8.90 -17.65
N LYS A 26 -24.51 8.87 -16.54
CA LYS A 26 -25.87 9.39 -16.49
C LYS A 26 -25.98 10.90 -16.65
N SER A 27 -24.95 11.68 -16.33
CA SER A 27 -24.96 13.13 -16.57
C SER A 27 -24.64 13.47 -18.01
N ILE A 28 -23.72 12.73 -18.65
CA ILE A 28 -23.37 12.92 -20.07
C ILE A 28 -24.55 12.59 -20.98
N ASP A 29 -25.28 11.52 -20.67
CA ASP A 29 -26.49 11.10 -21.41
C ASP A 29 -27.65 12.12 -21.31
N ARG A 30 -27.58 13.05 -20.35
CA ARG A 30 -28.54 14.16 -20.20
C ARG A 30 -28.14 15.43 -20.96
N GLU A 31 -26.90 15.51 -21.44
CA GLU A 31 -26.34 16.68 -22.14
C GLU A 31 -26.28 16.49 -23.67
N ASP A 32 -26.84 15.40 -24.23
CA ASP A 32 -26.93 15.12 -25.68
C ASP A 32 -25.61 15.33 -26.45
N VAL A 33 -24.46 15.01 -25.83
CA VAL A 33 -23.18 15.04 -26.54
C VAL A 33 -22.98 13.70 -27.26
N PRO A 34 -22.87 13.66 -28.60
CA PRO A 34 -22.66 12.42 -29.34
C PRO A 34 -21.25 11.92 -29.04
N SER A 35 -21.15 10.98 -28.11
CA SER A 35 -19.86 10.43 -27.69
C SER A 35 -19.33 9.45 -28.74
N ILE A 36 -18.22 9.84 -29.36
CA ILE A 36 -17.33 8.94 -30.10
C ILE A 36 -16.88 7.84 -29.13
N SER A 37 -17.41 6.63 -29.28
CA SER A 37 -16.89 5.44 -28.59
C SER A 37 -16.58 4.35 -29.61
N PRO A 38 -15.30 4.20 -30.03
CA PRO A 38 -14.88 3.12 -30.90
C PRO A 38 -14.28 2.00 -30.06
N TYR A 39 -15.05 1.33 -29.20
CA TYR A 39 -14.62 0.05 -28.62
C TYR A 39 -15.79 -0.92 -28.50
N VAL A 40 -16.00 -1.66 -29.59
CA VAL A 40 -16.86 -2.83 -29.69
C VAL A 40 -16.23 -3.97 -28.90
N GLY A 41 -16.86 -4.31 -27.78
CA GLY A 41 -16.58 -5.48 -26.96
C GLY A 41 -17.61 -5.54 -25.83
N ASN A 42 -18.03 -6.75 -25.43
CA ASN A 42 -18.99 -6.93 -24.36
C ASN A 42 -18.50 -6.20 -23.08
N PRO A 43 -19.20 -5.15 -22.60
CA PRO A 43 -18.70 -4.32 -21.52
C PRO A 43 -18.37 -5.15 -20.26
N TYR A 44 -19.19 -6.15 -19.98
CA TYR A 44 -19.04 -7.05 -18.83
C TYR A 44 -17.70 -7.83 -18.82
N ASP A 45 -17.23 -8.28 -19.98
CA ASP A 45 -15.97 -9.02 -20.09
C ASP A 45 -14.76 -8.11 -19.81
N THR A 46 -14.84 -6.85 -20.22
CA THR A 46 -13.81 -5.84 -19.96
C THR A 46 -13.76 -5.48 -18.47
N TYR A 47 -14.91 -5.35 -17.80
CA TYR A 47 -14.98 -5.06 -16.36
C TYR A 47 -14.45 -6.20 -15.48
N PHE A 48 -14.69 -7.46 -15.86
CA PHE A 48 -14.18 -8.59 -15.09
C PHE A 48 -12.65 -8.71 -15.22
N LYS A 49 -12.11 -8.54 -16.44
CA LYS A 49 -10.66 -8.56 -16.68
C LYS A 49 -9.94 -7.42 -15.94
N SER A 50 -10.51 -6.22 -15.92
CA SER A 50 -9.93 -5.09 -15.18
C SER A 50 -9.98 -5.30 -13.67
N LEU A 51 -11.07 -5.91 -13.16
CA LEU A 51 -11.20 -6.26 -11.75
C LEU A 51 -10.15 -7.29 -11.33
N VAL A 52 -10.01 -8.40 -12.08
CA VAL A 52 -9.01 -9.43 -11.79
C VAL A 52 -7.60 -8.85 -11.79
N TYR A 53 -7.28 -8.00 -12.78
CA TYR A 53 -5.99 -7.30 -12.83
C TYR A 53 -5.78 -6.41 -11.59
N PHE A 54 -6.79 -5.60 -11.23
CA PHE A 54 -6.73 -4.73 -10.05
C PHE A 54 -6.55 -5.50 -8.75
N MET A 55 -7.16 -6.68 -8.61
CA MET A 55 -7.01 -7.51 -7.41
C MET A 55 -5.56 -7.94 -7.17
N VAL A 56 -4.77 -8.13 -8.24
CA VAL A 56 -3.35 -8.51 -8.14
C VAL A 56 -2.42 -7.30 -8.16
N ALA A 57 -2.82 -6.18 -8.78
CA ALA A 57 -2.00 -4.97 -8.88
C ALA A 57 -1.58 -4.41 -7.49
N PRO A 58 -0.34 -3.90 -7.35
CA PRO A 58 0.18 -3.34 -6.10
C PRO A 58 -0.38 -1.94 -5.80
N THR A 59 -1.69 -1.75 -5.93
CA THR A 59 -2.40 -0.50 -5.64
C THR A 59 -3.72 -0.76 -4.93
N LEU A 60 -4.11 0.15 -4.04
CA LEU A 60 -5.38 0.10 -3.32
C LEU A 60 -6.49 0.88 -4.03
N CYS A 61 -6.13 1.77 -4.97
CA CYS A 61 -7.08 2.66 -5.64
C CYS A 61 -7.44 2.11 -7.03
N TYR A 62 -8.72 1.79 -7.24
CA TYR A 62 -9.23 1.37 -8.54
C TYR A 62 -9.23 2.52 -9.57
N GLN A 63 -8.81 2.20 -10.79
CA GLN A 63 -8.88 3.07 -11.97
C GLN A 63 -9.33 2.23 -13.17
N SER A 64 -10.09 2.84 -14.10
CA SER A 64 -10.57 2.14 -15.30
C SER A 64 -9.44 1.72 -16.23
N SER A 65 -8.38 2.50 -16.28
CA SER A 65 -7.16 2.22 -17.03
C SER A 65 -5.96 2.59 -16.18
N TYR A 66 -4.93 1.76 -16.19
CA TYR A 66 -3.67 1.99 -15.50
C TYR A 66 -2.55 2.19 -16.51
N PRO A 67 -1.55 3.04 -16.23
CA PRO A 67 -0.35 3.11 -17.05
C PRO A 67 0.35 1.74 -17.06
N ARG A 68 0.72 1.26 -18.25
CA ARG A 68 1.38 -0.03 -18.42
C ARG A 68 2.75 0.11 -19.05
N THR A 69 3.67 -0.77 -18.67
CA THR A 69 4.97 -0.91 -19.33
C THR A 69 4.89 -1.86 -20.52
N GLU A 70 5.68 -1.62 -21.56
CA GLU A 70 5.64 -2.38 -22.81
C GLU A 70 6.11 -3.84 -22.64
N SER A 71 7.10 -4.08 -21.77
CA SER A 71 7.65 -5.41 -21.54
C SER A 71 8.20 -5.58 -20.12
N VAL A 72 8.34 -6.84 -19.70
CA VAL A 72 8.94 -7.22 -18.41
C VAL A 72 10.46 -7.30 -18.56
N ARG A 73 11.20 -6.46 -17.82
CA ARG A 73 12.67 -6.49 -17.78
C ARG A 73 13.15 -7.59 -16.84
N LYS A 74 13.19 -8.83 -17.34
CA LYS A 74 13.53 -10.04 -16.57
C LYS A 74 14.86 -9.92 -15.81
N GLY A 75 15.90 -9.36 -16.43
CA GLY A 75 17.19 -9.17 -15.77
C GLY A 75 17.11 -8.25 -14.55
N TRP A 76 16.34 -7.17 -14.65
CA TRP A 76 16.08 -6.28 -13.52
C TRP A 76 15.28 -6.98 -12.41
N VAL A 77 14.24 -7.76 -12.77
CA VAL A 77 13.45 -8.53 -11.79
C VAL A 77 14.33 -9.50 -11.00
N VAL A 78 15.19 -10.25 -11.69
CA VAL A 78 16.11 -11.20 -11.05
C VAL A 78 17.06 -10.47 -10.10
N GLN A 79 17.63 -9.33 -10.51
CA GLN A 79 18.49 -8.53 -9.64
C GLN A 79 17.77 -8.05 -8.37
N GLN A 80 16.52 -7.55 -8.49
CA GLN A 80 15.75 -7.14 -7.32
C GLN A 80 15.37 -8.33 -6.43
N PHE A 81 15.06 -9.48 -7.03
CA PHE A 81 14.75 -10.70 -6.29
C PHE A 81 15.96 -11.23 -5.49
N VAL A 82 17.16 -11.19 -6.08
CA VAL A 82 18.40 -11.52 -5.36
C VAL A 82 18.64 -10.58 -4.19
N LYS A 83 18.45 -9.26 -4.38
CA LYS A 83 18.52 -8.29 -3.27
C LYS A 83 17.51 -8.62 -2.17
N LEU A 84 16.28 -9.03 -2.53
CA LEU A 84 15.25 -9.39 -1.57
C LEU A 84 15.68 -10.57 -0.69
N ILE A 85 16.28 -11.60 -1.27
CA ILE A 85 16.83 -12.74 -0.52
C ILE A 85 17.95 -12.29 0.42
N ILE A 86 18.89 -11.47 -0.05
CA ILE A 86 20.02 -10.98 0.75
C ILE A 86 19.52 -10.16 1.94
N PHE A 87 18.64 -9.19 1.73
CA PHE A 87 18.10 -8.37 2.82
C PHE A 87 17.23 -9.18 3.79
N THR A 88 16.50 -10.20 3.31
CA THR A 88 15.75 -11.11 4.18
C THR A 88 16.67 -11.94 5.07
N GLY A 89 17.77 -12.46 4.51
CA GLY A 89 18.80 -13.15 5.28
C GLY A 89 19.49 -12.23 6.29
N PHE A 90 19.78 -10.99 5.91
CA PHE A 90 20.36 -9.97 6.79
C PHE A 90 19.43 -9.62 7.97
N MET A 91 18.13 -9.48 7.73
CA MET A 91 17.15 -9.32 8.82
C MET A 91 17.14 -10.53 9.75
N GLY A 92 17.15 -11.75 9.20
CA GLY A 92 17.25 -12.98 9.99
C GLY A 92 18.50 -13.02 10.85
N PHE A 93 19.65 -12.60 10.31
CA PHE A 93 20.90 -12.47 11.05
C PHE A 93 20.79 -11.47 12.21
N ILE A 94 20.20 -10.28 12.00
CA ILE A 94 20.00 -9.30 13.08
C ILE A 94 19.12 -9.89 14.19
N ILE A 95 18.03 -10.56 13.81
CA ILE A 95 17.11 -11.17 14.77
C ILE A 95 17.83 -12.24 15.59
N GLU A 96 18.53 -13.17 14.94
CA GLU A 96 19.19 -14.28 15.65
C GLU A 96 20.39 -13.84 16.47
N GLN A 97 21.23 -12.93 15.97
CA GLN A 97 22.47 -12.55 16.64
C GLN A 97 22.33 -11.41 17.64
N TYR A 98 21.33 -10.54 17.49
CA TYR A 98 21.17 -9.37 18.36
C TYR A 98 19.87 -9.40 19.15
N ILE A 99 18.72 -9.57 18.49
CA ILE A 99 17.42 -9.48 19.17
C ILE A 99 17.20 -10.67 20.10
N ASN A 100 17.33 -11.89 19.60
CA ASN A 100 17.12 -13.13 20.35
C ASN A 100 17.95 -13.22 21.65
N PRO A 101 19.27 -12.95 21.66
CA PRO A 101 20.03 -13.01 22.91
C PRO A 101 19.63 -11.92 23.91
N ILE A 102 19.24 -10.72 23.45
CA ILE A 102 18.78 -9.66 24.37
C ILE A 102 17.44 -10.04 25.01
N VAL A 103 16.53 -10.63 24.23
CA VAL A 103 15.22 -11.11 24.72
C VAL A 103 15.38 -12.31 25.65
N LYS A 104 16.19 -13.32 25.31
CA LYS A 104 16.41 -14.50 26.17
C LYS A 104 17.08 -14.16 27.50
N ASN A 105 17.97 -13.18 27.51
CA ASN A 105 18.64 -12.69 28.73
C ASN A 105 17.77 -11.72 29.56
N SER A 106 16.56 -11.40 29.11
CA SER A 106 15.65 -10.53 29.85
C SER A 106 14.82 -11.31 30.86
N GLN A 107 14.71 -10.79 32.09
CA GLN A 107 13.73 -11.29 33.06
C GLN A 107 12.31 -10.99 32.58
N HIS A 108 11.35 -11.81 33.01
CA HIS A 108 9.94 -11.65 32.62
C HIS A 108 9.48 -10.20 32.86
N PRO A 109 8.80 -9.55 31.88
CA PRO A 109 8.53 -8.11 31.88
C PRO A 109 7.76 -7.56 33.10
N PHE A 110 7.19 -8.44 33.91
CA PHE A 110 6.40 -8.11 35.10
C PHE A 110 7.11 -8.37 36.44
N LYS A 111 8.38 -8.82 36.43
CA LYS A 111 9.15 -9.13 37.64
C LYS A 111 10.37 -8.22 37.86
N GLY A 112 10.67 -7.33 36.90
CA GLY A 112 11.85 -6.47 36.94
C GLY A 112 11.56 -5.05 37.41
N ASN A 113 12.57 -4.38 37.96
CA ASN A 113 12.53 -2.94 38.26
C ASN A 113 12.36 -2.12 36.97
N LEU A 114 11.66 -0.99 37.04
CA LEU A 114 11.36 -0.12 35.88
C LEU A 114 12.62 0.35 35.14
N LEU A 115 13.72 0.62 35.88
CA LEU A 115 15.02 0.96 35.29
C LEU A 115 15.59 -0.16 34.41
N TYR A 116 15.45 -1.42 34.82
CA TYR A 116 15.89 -2.58 34.04
C TYR A 116 15.07 -2.74 32.76
N ALA A 117 13.75 -2.48 32.82
CA ALA A 117 12.89 -2.52 31.64
C ALA A 117 13.31 -1.44 30.61
N ILE A 118 13.56 -0.21 31.05
CA ILE A 118 14.03 0.88 30.17
C ILE A 118 15.36 0.52 29.52
N GLU A 119 16.33 0.01 30.29
CA GLU A 119 17.63 -0.41 29.75
C GLU A 119 17.48 -1.46 28.63
N ARG A 120 16.58 -2.44 28.81
CA ARG A 120 16.33 -3.49 27.81
C ARG A 120 15.63 -2.95 26.57
N VAL A 121 14.65 -2.05 26.73
CA VAL A 121 13.99 -1.38 25.60
C VAL A 121 14.99 -0.55 24.79
N LEU A 122 15.89 0.19 25.45
CA LEU A 122 16.92 0.96 24.77
C LEU A 122 17.94 0.08 24.03
N LYS A 123 18.30 -1.08 24.59
CA LYS A 123 19.17 -2.05 23.90
C LYS A 123 18.49 -2.69 22.69
N LEU A 124 17.17 -2.90 22.75
CA LEU A 124 16.38 -3.45 21.65
C LEU A 124 16.02 -2.43 20.57
N SER A 125 15.98 -1.13 20.89
CA SER A 125 15.48 -0.10 19.97
C SER A 125 16.30 0.00 18.69
N VAL A 126 17.63 -0.07 18.79
CA VAL A 126 18.56 0.03 17.65
C VAL A 126 18.40 -1.16 16.69
N PRO A 127 18.57 -2.43 17.09
CA PRO A 127 18.38 -3.55 16.16
C PRO A 127 16.95 -3.63 15.63
N ASN A 128 15.94 -3.26 16.43
CA ASN A 128 14.56 -3.20 15.97
C ASN A 128 14.36 -2.15 14.87
N LEU A 129 14.96 -0.96 15.01
CA LEU A 129 14.93 0.07 13.98
C LEU A 129 15.54 -0.44 12.66
N TYR A 130 16.70 -1.12 12.72
CA TYR A 130 17.33 -1.67 11.52
C TYR A 130 16.47 -2.73 10.84
N VAL A 131 15.88 -3.66 11.60
CA VAL A 131 14.95 -4.67 11.04
C VAL A 131 13.75 -3.99 10.41
N TRP A 132 13.19 -2.96 11.05
CA TRP A 132 12.05 -2.23 10.52
C TRP A 132 12.38 -1.50 9.21
N LEU A 133 13.53 -0.82 9.12
CA LEU A 133 14.00 -0.18 7.88
C LEU A 133 14.25 -1.20 6.77
N CYS A 134 14.85 -2.34 7.09
CA CYS A 134 15.06 -3.42 6.13
C CYS A 134 13.73 -4.00 5.65
N MET A 135 12.75 -4.19 6.55
CA MET A 135 11.41 -4.65 6.19
C MET A 135 10.72 -3.65 5.26
N PHE A 136 10.81 -2.35 5.56
CA PHE A 136 10.28 -1.28 4.71
C PHE A 136 10.86 -1.37 3.29
N TYR A 137 12.19 -1.45 3.17
CA TYR A 137 12.87 -1.57 1.89
C TYR A 137 12.48 -2.86 1.15
N CYS A 138 12.47 -4.00 1.84
CA CYS A 138 12.11 -5.29 1.25
C CYS A 138 10.67 -5.30 0.71
N PHE A 139 9.73 -4.73 1.46
CA PHE A 139 8.33 -4.74 1.08
C PHE A 139 8.03 -3.66 0.03
N PHE A 140 8.22 -2.39 0.37
CA PHE A 140 7.79 -1.27 -0.47
C PHE A 140 8.70 -1.06 -1.69
N HIS A 141 10.01 -1.23 -1.52
CA HIS A 141 10.95 -0.98 -2.61
C HIS A 141 11.22 -2.21 -3.46
N LEU A 142 11.42 -3.40 -2.87
CA LEU A 142 11.75 -4.61 -3.65
C LEU A 142 10.48 -5.36 -4.08
N TRP A 143 9.67 -5.81 -3.14
CA TRP A 143 8.53 -6.70 -3.41
C TRP A 143 7.46 -6.05 -4.29
N LEU A 144 6.98 -4.85 -3.94
CA LEU A 144 5.93 -4.17 -4.74
C LEU A 144 6.42 -3.83 -6.15
N ASN A 145 7.68 -3.47 -6.32
CA ASN A 145 8.29 -3.17 -7.62
C ASN A 145 8.50 -4.42 -8.48
N ILE A 146 8.90 -5.54 -7.88
CA ILE A 146 8.94 -6.83 -8.57
C ILE A 146 7.54 -7.20 -9.04
N LEU A 147 6.53 -7.10 -8.16
CA LEU A 147 5.14 -7.37 -8.50
C LEU A 147 4.63 -6.44 -9.60
N ALA A 148 4.97 -5.15 -9.54
CA ALA A 148 4.62 -4.17 -10.57
C ALA A 148 5.24 -4.51 -11.92
N GLU A 149 6.53 -4.84 -11.96
CA GLU A 149 7.21 -5.23 -13.20
C GLU A 149 6.61 -6.51 -13.79
N LEU A 150 6.30 -7.51 -12.97
CA LEU A 150 5.66 -8.76 -13.42
C LEU A 150 4.26 -8.54 -13.99
N LEU A 151 3.53 -7.56 -13.47
CA LEU A 151 2.19 -7.19 -13.95
C LEU A 151 2.21 -6.14 -15.06
N CYS A 152 3.40 -5.68 -15.48
CA CYS A 152 3.57 -4.52 -16.36
C CYS A 152 2.85 -3.26 -15.85
N PHE A 153 2.81 -3.06 -14.54
CA PHE A 153 2.24 -1.89 -13.87
C PHE A 153 3.24 -0.72 -13.92
N GLY A 154 2.82 0.38 -14.56
CA GLY A 154 3.66 1.56 -14.81
C GLY A 154 3.75 2.54 -13.65
N ASP A 155 2.75 2.58 -12.76
CA ASP A 155 2.76 3.47 -11.60
C ASP A 155 3.54 2.81 -10.44
N ARG A 156 4.74 3.30 -10.17
CA ARG A 156 5.67 2.67 -9.21
C ARG A 156 5.98 3.55 -8.01
N GLU A 157 5.19 4.60 -7.80
CA GLU A 157 5.33 5.51 -6.67
C GLU A 157 4.58 4.94 -5.45
N PHE A 158 5.10 3.87 -4.86
CA PHE A 158 4.50 3.23 -3.68
C PHE A 158 4.72 4.00 -2.39
N TYR A 159 5.78 4.80 -2.32
CA TYR A 159 6.12 5.63 -1.16
C TYR A 159 6.88 6.88 -1.64
N LYS A 160 6.88 7.92 -0.81
CA LYS A 160 7.66 9.15 -1.01
C LYS A 160 8.81 9.22 -0.02
N ASP A 161 9.64 10.26 -0.15
CA ASP A 161 10.81 10.54 0.70
C ASP A 161 10.41 10.87 2.14
N TRP A 162 9.93 9.85 2.87
CA TRP A 162 9.38 9.96 4.22
C TRP A 162 10.43 10.37 5.25
N TRP A 163 11.72 10.09 4.98
CA TRP A 163 12.84 10.51 5.81
C TRP A 163 13.02 12.04 5.84
N ASN A 164 12.49 12.76 4.84
CA ASN A 164 12.47 14.22 4.76
C ASN A 164 11.07 14.80 5.01
N ALA A 165 10.08 13.97 5.28
CA ALA A 165 8.70 14.41 5.39
C ALA A 165 8.48 15.17 6.70
N ARG A 166 7.92 16.38 6.60
CA ARG A 166 7.46 17.17 7.76
C ARG A 166 6.09 16.72 8.28
N THR A 167 5.39 15.90 7.51
CA THR A 167 4.05 15.36 7.76
C THR A 167 3.96 13.94 7.24
N VAL A 168 3.21 13.06 7.91
CA VAL A 168 3.04 11.65 7.51
C VAL A 168 2.17 11.57 6.24
N GLU A 169 2.80 11.42 5.07
CA GLU A 169 2.10 11.12 3.80
C GLU A 169 2.43 9.68 3.37
N GLU A 170 1.49 8.76 3.57
CA GLU A 170 1.68 7.34 3.31
C GLU A 170 0.80 6.83 2.14
N PRO A 171 1.11 5.70 1.47
CA PRO A 171 0.28 5.15 0.38
C PRO A 171 -1.18 4.87 0.77
N VAL A 172 -1.44 4.48 2.02
CA VAL A 172 -2.79 4.32 2.56
C VAL A 172 -3.53 5.67 2.60
N HIS A 173 -2.79 6.78 2.75
CA HIS A 173 -3.34 8.14 2.73
C HIS A 173 -4.06 8.44 1.42
N LYS A 174 -3.49 8.08 0.26
CA LYS A 174 -4.15 8.28 -1.05
C LYS A 174 -5.52 7.58 -1.07
N TRP A 175 -5.60 6.36 -0.52
CA TRP A 175 -6.84 5.62 -0.42
C TRP A 175 -7.82 6.24 0.60
N MET A 176 -7.36 6.61 1.79
CA MET A 176 -8.17 7.22 2.85
C MET A 176 -8.73 8.57 2.41
N VAL A 177 -7.91 9.42 1.81
CA VAL A 177 -8.36 10.71 1.27
C VAL A 177 -9.45 10.50 0.21
N ARG A 178 -9.25 9.55 -0.69
CA ARG A 178 -10.20 9.29 -1.78
C ARG A 178 -11.52 8.67 -1.30
N HIS A 179 -11.48 7.68 -0.41
CA HIS A 179 -12.65 6.84 -0.10
C HIS A 179 -13.26 7.09 1.27
N ILE A 180 -12.57 7.82 2.15
CA ILE A 180 -13.10 8.24 3.45
C ILE A 180 -13.32 9.75 3.45
N TYR A 181 -12.26 10.54 3.22
CA TYR A 181 -12.30 11.99 3.42
C TYR A 181 -13.26 12.71 2.45
N PHE A 182 -13.12 12.50 1.14
CA PHE A 182 -14.00 13.16 0.16
C PHE A 182 -15.47 12.75 0.30
N PRO A 183 -15.82 11.47 0.50
CA PRO A 183 -17.20 11.08 0.80
C PRO A 183 -17.75 11.74 2.08
N CYS A 184 -16.98 11.80 3.17
CA CYS A 184 -17.39 12.50 4.38
C CYS A 184 -17.67 14.00 4.12
N LEU A 185 -16.82 14.65 3.33
CA LEU A 185 -17.00 16.05 2.97
C LEU A 185 -18.25 16.28 2.09
N ARG A 186 -18.51 15.39 1.12
CA ARG A 186 -19.73 15.41 0.28
C ARG A 186 -21.01 15.26 1.11
N ASN A 187 -20.95 14.47 2.19
CA ASN A 187 -22.05 14.28 3.15
C ASN A 187 -22.15 15.39 4.22
N LYS A 188 -21.46 16.53 4.02
CA LYS A 188 -21.49 17.70 4.92
C LYS A 188 -21.07 17.41 6.38
N ILE A 189 -20.26 16.38 6.61
CA ILE A 189 -19.68 16.12 7.94
C ILE A 189 -18.68 17.24 8.27
N PRO A 190 -18.67 17.77 9.51
CA PRO A 190 -17.79 18.87 9.90
C PRO A 190 -16.32 18.54 9.61
N LYS A 191 -15.59 19.55 9.09
CA LYS A 191 -14.18 19.40 8.72
C LYS A 191 -13.31 18.87 9.87
N VAL A 192 -13.59 19.27 11.11
CA VAL A 192 -12.85 18.83 12.32
C VAL A 192 -12.95 17.32 12.52
N THR A 193 -14.15 16.74 12.37
CA THR A 193 -14.37 15.29 12.47
C THR A 193 -13.73 14.55 11.30
N SER A 194 -13.75 15.12 10.08
CA SER A 194 -13.07 14.54 8.92
C SER A 194 -11.53 14.66 8.96
N LEU A 195 -11.01 15.65 9.68
CA LEU A 195 -9.57 15.88 9.89
C LEU A 195 -9.00 14.93 10.95
N SER A 196 -9.80 14.58 11.97
CA SER A 196 -9.40 13.53 12.92
C SER A 196 -9.21 12.17 12.24
N LEU A 197 -9.89 11.92 11.11
CA LEU A 197 -9.70 10.75 10.25
C LEU A 197 -8.52 10.89 9.27
N ARG A 198 -7.91 12.08 9.15
CA ARG A 198 -6.77 12.39 8.27
C ARG A 198 -5.42 12.23 8.97
N GLY A 199 -5.40 12.28 10.30
CA GLY A 199 -4.19 12.14 11.14
C GLY A 199 -3.96 10.75 11.74
N LEU A 200 -4.78 9.77 11.35
CA LEU A 200 -4.57 8.33 11.54
C LEU A 200 -3.99 7.75 10.25
#